data_AF-A0A1F2QM83-F1
#
_entry.id   AF-A0A1F2QM83-F1
#
_cell.length_a   1.000
_cell.length_b   1.000
_cell.length_c   1.000
_cell.angle_alpha   90.00
_cell.angle_beta   90.00
_cell.angle_gamma   90.00
#
_symmetry.space_group_name_H-M   'P 1'
#
loop_
_entity.id
_entity.type
_entity.pdbx_description
1 polymer ?
#
loop_
_entity_poly.entity_id
_entity_poly.type
_entity_poly.pdbx_seq_one_letter_code
_entity_poly.pdbx_strand_id
1 'polypeptide(L)'
;MDPVLPTVPDLYNYDTDRDGSPGILIVKGGSGANEADPAKHQHWRTPAFPAAVTIEGTATLKLWSATKDFDFTKGGVISVYLRDCVGASCVGLIGGTLSDPNWQGGSSSWMLKTLTFSVGTRTIAAGHSLEMVVVVEASSAADMWFAYDTNSRNSRVTVTASSDVWPPLGSAPSPLLSSWASSLSSLGLFS
;
A
#
# COMPACT_ATOMS: atom_id res chain seq x y z
N MET A 1 3.33 -9.21 0.31
CA MET A 1 2.37 -8.43 1.12
C MET A 1 1.03 -9.13 0.98
N ASP A 2 0.26 -9.18 2.07
CA ASP A 2 -0.80 -10.18 2.40
C ASP A 2 -1.26 -11.09 1.24
N PRO A 3 -1.05 -12.43 1.31
CA PRO A 3 -1.52 -13.34 0.26
C PRO A 3 -3.05 -13.44 0.17
N VAL A 4 -3.79 -13.01 1.19
CA VAL A 4 -5.26 -13.07 1.22
C VAL A 4 -5.85 -11.86 0.51
N LEU A 5 -6.76 -12.10 -0.44
CA LEU A 5 -7.47 -11.02 -1.12
C LEU A 5 -8.58 -10.45 -0.21
N PRO A 6 -8.79 -9.13 -0.18
CA PRO A 6 -9.91 -8.54 0.54
C PRO A 6 -11.25 -9.07 0.03
N THR A 7 -12.17 -9.33 0.96
CA THR A 7 -13.53 -9.80 0.66
C THR A 7 -14.59 -8.72 0.83
N VAL A 8 -14.23 -7.58 1.43
CA VAL A 8 -15.13 -6.44 1.68
C VAL A 8 -15.65 -5.89 0.33
N PRO A 9 -16.98 -5.73 0.16
CA PRO A 9 -17.54 -5.25 -1.10
C PRO A 9 -17.47 -3.72 -1.22
N ASP A 10 -17.64 -3.01 -0.11
CA ASP A 10 -17.78 -1.56 -0.08
C ASP A 10 -16.45 -0.87 0.19
N LEU A 11 -16.17 0.18 -0.57
CA LEU A 11 -15.02 1.05 -0.30
C LEU A 11 -15.41 2.01 0.82
N TYR A 12 -14.75 1.88 1.96
CA TYR A 12 -14.94 2.79 3.10
C TYR A 12 -14.15 4.07 2.92
N ASN A 13 -14.50 5.09 3.70
CA ASN A 13 -13.68 6.27 3.90
C ASN A 13 -12.60 5.93 4.94
N TYR A 14 -11.33 5.98 4.53
CA TYR A 14 -10.17 5.74 5.38
C TYR A 14 -9.58 7.03 5.96
N ASP A 15 -10.27 8.15 5.74
CA ASP A 15 -9.84 9.51 6.02
C ASP A 15 -10.93 10.35 6.69
N THR A 16 -11.61 9.76 7.68
CA THR A 16 -12.84 10.31 8.27
C THR A 16 -12.64 11.62 9.04
N ASP A 17 -11.41 11.97 9.37
CA ASP A 17 -11.03 13.22 10.04
C ASP A 17 -10.71 14.36 9.07
N ARG A 18 -10.40 14.07 7.79
CA ARG A 18 -10.10 15.09 6.78
C ARG A 18 -11.24 15.31 5.80
N ASP A 19 -11.98 14.27 5.42
CA ASP A 19 -13.13 14.39 4.52
C ASP A 19 -14.17 13.27 4.64
N GLY A 20 -15.22 13.31 3.80
CA GLY A 20 -16.35 12.36 3.81
C GLY A 20 -16.35 11.33 2.67
N SER A 21 -15.30 11.26 1.85
CA SER A 21 -15.29 10.49 0.60
C SER A 21 -14.71 9.08 0.79
N PRO A 22 -15.17 8.07 0.03
CA PRO A 22 -14.55 6.75 0.03
C PRO A 22 -13.09 6.75 -0.46
N GLY A 23 -12.26 5.88 0.11
CA GLY A 23 -10.82 5.82 -0.12
C GLY A 23 -10.03 6.67 0.86
N ILE A 24 -8.79 7.02 0.49
CA ILE A 24 -7.97 7.99 1.21
C ILE A 24 -7.48 9.08 0.26
N LEU A 25 -7.52 10.34 0.71
CA LEU A 25 -6.94 11.46 -0.03
C LEU A 25 -5.47 11.62 0.36
N ILE A 26 -4.60 11.59 -0.64
CA ILE A 26 -3.19 11.92 -0.49
C ILE A 26 -2.90 13.23 -1.20
N VAL A 27 -2.56 14.23 -0.40
CA VAL A 27 -2.20 15.59 -0.84
C VAL A 27 -0.86 15.55 -1.54
N LYS A 28 -0.76 16.24 -2.68
CA LYS A 28 0.49 16.34 -3.42
C LYS A 28 1.55 17.15 -2.70
N GLY A 29 2.80 16.96 -3.11
CA GLY A 29 3.95 17.63 -2.50
C GLY A 29 4.50 16.89 -1.29
N GLY A 30 4.24 15.59 -1.22
CA GLY A 30 5.05 14.66 -0.43
C GLY A 30 6.42 14.48 -1.07
N SER A 31 7.43 14.17 -0.27
CA SER A 31 8.81 14.06 -0.73
C SER A 31 9.54 12.88 -0.12
N GLY A 32 9.92 11.93 -0.96
CA GLY A 32 10.85 10.87 -0.60
C GLY A 32 10.27 9.79 0.32
N ALA A 33 11.10 8.80 0.63
CA ALA A 33 10.71 7.63 1.42
C ALA A 33 10.43 7.93 2.90
N ASN A 34 10.79 9.11 3.39
CA ASN A 34 10.69 9.53 4.78
C ASN A 34 9.71 10.69 4.98
N GLU A 35 8.75 10.86 4.06
CA GLU A 35 7.66 11.83 4.23
C GLU A 35 6.98 11.61 5.59
N ALA A 36 6.84 12.70 6.35
CA ALA A 36 6.38 12.68 7.73
C ALA A 36 4.96 13.23 7.88
N ASP A 37 4.49 14.03 6.91
CA ASP A 37 3.13 14.54 6.88
C ASP A 37 2.18 13.41 6.48
N PRO A 38 1.31 12.94 7.41
CA PRO A 38 0.40 11.83 7.14
C PRO A 38 -0.62 12.15 6.04
N ALA A 39 -0.83 13.43 5.71
CA ALA A 39 -1.72 13.79 4.61
C ALA A 39 -1.09 13.59 3.22
N LYS A 40 0.23 13.37 3.15
CA LYS A 40 1.00 13.33 1.90
C LYS A 40 1.58 11.97 1.56
N HIS A 41 1.32 10.97 2.39
CA HIS A 41 1.76 9.61 2.15
C HIS A 41 0.75 8.60 2.67
N GLN A 42 0.77 7.42 2.05
CA GLN A 42 0.16 6.23 2.61
C GLN A 42 1.23 5.16 2.76
N HIS A 43 1.26 4.48 3.90
CA HIS A 43 2.16 3.36 4.12
C HIS A 43 1.40 2.07 4.39
N TRP A 44 1.97 0.95 3.95
CA TRP A 44 1.49 -0.40 4.26
C TRP A 44 2.68 -1.22 4.71
N ARG A 45 2.57 -1.84 5.89
CA ARG A 45 3.67 -2.55 6.54
C ARG A 45 3.25 -3.97 6.87
N THR A 46 4.14 -4.93 6.61
CA THR A 46 3.94 -6.31 7.07
C THR A 46 4.15 -6.41 8.58
N PRO A 47 3.61 -7.45 9.23
CA PRO A 47 4.15 -7.88 10.52
C PRO A 47 5.66 -8.16 10.41
N ALA A 48 6.35 -8.13 11.55
CA ALA A 48 7.76 -8.48 11.59
C ALA A 48 7.97 -9.95 11.21
N PHE A 49 8.95 -10.23 10.36
CA PHE A 49 9.27 -11.59 9.93
C PHE A 49 9.89 -12.37 11.10
N PRO A 50 9.43 -13.59 11.42
CA PRO A 50 9.98 -14.39 12.51
C PRO A 50 11.39 -14.94 12.20
N ALA A 51 11.76 -14.98 10.92
CA ALA A 51 13.05 -15.42 10.41
C ALA A 51 13.49 -14.48 9.29
N ALA A 52 14.77 -14.52 8.90
CA ALA A 52 15.24 -13.74 7.76
C ALA A 52 14.57 -14.21 6.46
N VAL A 53 14.14 -13.25 5.64
CA VAL A 53 13.47 -13.49 4.35
C VAL A 53 14.28 -12.82 3.25
N THR A 54 14.60 -13.56 2.19
CA THR A 54 15.17 -12.97 0.98
C THR A 54 14.06 -12.61 0.02
N ILE A 55 13.98 -11.33 -0.34
CA ILE A 55 13.13 -10.83 -1.42
C ILE A 55 13.95 -10.68 -2.69
N GLU A 56 13.35 -10.96 -3.85
CA GLU A 56 14.07 -10.93 -5.10
C GLU A 56 13.24 -10.53 -6.33
N GLY A 57 13.96 -10.12 -7.38
CA GLY A 57 13.41 -9.84 -8.70
C GLY A 57 12.77 -8.45 -8.79
N THR A 58 11.46 -8.42 -9.03
CA THR A 58 10.69 -7.19 -9.31
C THR A 58 9.54 -7.07 -8.33
N ALA A 59 9.34 -5.87 -7.80
CA ALA A 59 8.12 -5.52 -7.10
C ALA A 59 7.10 -4.95 -8.09
N THR A 60 5.85 -5.35 -7.95
CA THR A 60 4.72 -4.83 -8.73
C THR A 60 3.70 -4.23 -7.79
N LEU A 61 3.46 -2.92 -7.89
CA LEU A 61 2.30 -2.27 -7.31
C LEU A 61 1.16 -2.30 -8.32
N LYS A 62 0.00 -2.77 -7.89
CA LYS A 62 -1.30 -2.55 -8.52
C LYS A 62 -2.09 -1.63 -7.60
N LEU A 63 -2.48 -0.46 -8.09
CA LEU A 63 -3.14 0.58 -7.28
C LEU A 63 -4.38 1.10 -8.01
N TRP A 64 -5.55 0.89 -7.41
CA TRP A 64 -6.75 1.62 -7.76
C TRP A 64 -6.64 3.05 -7.23
N SER A 65 -6.68 4.00 -8.14
CA SER A 65 -6.43 5.40 -7.84
C SER A 65 -7.20 6.31 -8.79
N ALA A 66 -7.40 7.54 -8.37
CA ALA A 66 -7.95 8.59 -9.21
C ALA A 66 -7.29 9.92 -8.87
N THR A 67 -7.32 10.87 -9.79
CA THR A 67 -7.11 12.28 -9.45
C THR A 67 -8.25 12.73 -8.52
N LYS A 68 -7.96 13.71 -7.67
CA LYS A 68 -8.99 14.31 -6.82
C LYS A 68 -10.21 14.71 -7.64
N ASP A 69 -11.39 14.47 -7.07
CA ASP A 69 -12.71 14.70 -7.68
C ASP A 69 -12.94 13.97 -9.03
N PHE A 70 -12.13 12.95 -9.33
CA PHE A 70 -12.13 12.23 -10.61
C PHE A 70 -11.90 13.17 -11.82
N ASP A 71 -11.16 14.27 -11.63
CA ASP A 71 -10.88 15.24 -12.69
C ASP A 71 -10.02 14.60 -13.80
N PHE A 72 -10.67 14.26 -14.91
CA PHE A 72 -10.02 13.62 -16.05
C PHE A 72 -9.18 14.56 -16.91
N THR A 73 -9.10 15.85 -16.56
CA THR A 73 -8.23 16.82 -17.20
C THR A 73 -6.84 16.89 -16.56
N LYS A 74 -6.62 16.16 -15.46
CA LYS A 74 -5.38 16.19 -14.66
C LYS A 74 -4.56 14.92 -14.80
N GLY A 75 -3.26 15.12 -14.74
CA GLY A 75 -2.28 14.06 -14.55
C GLY A 75 -2.00 13.78 -13.08
N GLY A 76 -1.45 12.60 -12.82
CA GLY A 76 -0.97 12.19 -11.51
C GLY A 76 0.51 11.81 -11.57
N VAL A 77 1.25 12.12 -10.50
CA VAL A 77 2.61 11.65 -10.30
C VAL A 77 2.73 11.08 -8.90
N ILE A 78 3.06 9.79 -8.80
CA ILE A 78 3.30 9.12 -7.52
C ILE A 78 4.71 8.51 -7.51
N SER A 79 5.32 8.52 -6.33
CA SER A 79 6.51 7.72 -6.06
C SER A 79 6.22 6.67 -5.01
N VAL A 80 6.84 5.52 -5.19
CA VAL A 80 6.67 4.35 -4.34
C VAL A 80 8.04 3.94 -3.82
N TYR A 81 8.13 3.67 -2.52
CA TYR A 81 9.36 3.24 -1.87
C TYR A 81 9.11 1.96 -1.09
N LEU A 82 10.03 1.00 -1.21
CA LEU A 82 10.14 -0.12 -0.28
C LEU A 82 11.17 0.21 0.78
N ARG A 83 10.83 -0.05 2.04
CA ARG A 83 11.70 0.14 3.20
C ARG A 83 11.80 -1.14 4.04
N ASP A 84 12.97 -1.37 4.59
CA ASP A 84 13.22 -2.37 5.63
C ASP A 84 13.15 -1.68 7.00
N CYS A 85 12.25 -2.15 7.87
CA CYS A 85 11.95 -1.49 9.13
C CYS A 85 12.19 -2.40 10.33
N VAL A 86 12.81 -1.85 11.38
CA VAL A 86 12.90 -2.45 12.71
C VAL A 86 12.25 -1.51 13.72
N GLY A 87 11.08 -1.92 14.23
CA GLY A 87 10.22 -1.02 15.01
C GLY A 87 9.83 0.23 14.20
N ALA A 88 10.13 1.41 14.72
CA ALA A 88 9.86 2.68 14.04
C ALA A 88 10.98 3.14 13.08
N SER A 89 12.16 2.49 13.12
CA SER A 89 13.30 2.86 12.29
C SER A 89 13.22 2.14 10.95
N CYS A 90 13.34 2.87 9.84
CA CYS A 90 13.25 2.32 8.50
C CYS A 90 14.42 2.78 7.60
N VAL A 91 14.93 1.87 6.79
CA VAL A 91 15.94 2.13 5.77
C VAL A 91 15.33 1.92 4.39
N GLY A 92 15.48 2.91 3.50
CA GLY A 92 15.03 2.79 2.12
C GLY A 92 15.81 1.71 1.37
N LEU A 93 15.09 0.83 0.67
CA LEU A 93 15.68 -0.22 -0.15
C LEU A 93 15.75 0.21 -1.61
N ILE A 94 14.59 0.57 -2.17
CA ILE A 94 14.41 0.88 -3.58
C ILE A 94 13.04 1.54 -3.80
N GLY A 95 12.79 2.04 -5.00
CA GLY A 95 11.50 2.60 -5.36
C GLY A 95 11.35 2.83 -6.86
N GLY A 96 10.23 3.41 -7.23
CA GLY A 96 9.94 3.84 -8.60
C GLY A 96 8.92 4.96 -8.62
N THR A 97 8.82 5.63 -9.77
CA THR A 97 7.88 6.73 -9.98
C THR A 97 6.95 6.37 -11.14
N LEU A 98 5.66 6.61 -10.96
CA LEU A 98 4.66 6.55 -12.02
C LEU A 98 4.16 7.96 -12.29
N SER A 99 4.32 8.41 -13.52
CA SER A 99 3.82 9.69 -14.02
C SER A 99 2.90 9.44 -15.20
N ASP A 100 1.67 9.92 -15.11
CA ASP A 100 0.69 9.83 -16.19
C ASP A 100 -0.01 11.19 -16.35
N PRO A 101 0.18 11.89 -17.49
CA PRO A 101 -0.44 13.19 -17.72
C PRO A 101 -1.97 13.10 -17.92
N ASN A 102 -2.52 11.90 -18.15
CA ASN A 102 -3.94 11.64 -18.29
C ASN A 102 -4.36 10.47 -17.39
N TRP A 103 -4.25 10.68 -16.08
CA TRP A 103 -4.41 9.60 -15.10
C TRP A 103 -5.75 8.86 -15.24
N GLN A 104 -6.83 9.61 -15.47
CA GLN A 104 -8.17 9.06 -15.60
C GLN A 104 -8.43 8.39 -16.94
N GLY A 105 -7.67 8.70 -18.00
CA GLY A 105 -7.93 8.15 -19.33
C GLY A 105 -9.35 8.44 -19.85
N GLY A 106 -9.97 9.54 -19.41
CA GLY A 106 -11.37 9.87 -19.71
C GLY A 106 -12.42 9.20 -18.82
N SER A 107 -12.02 8.42 -17.81
CA SER A 107 -12.93 7.80 -16.82
C SER A 107 -13.33 8.78 -15.72
N SER A 108 -14.59 8.71 -15.28
CA SER A 108 -15.08 9.39 -14.07
C SER A 108 -15.09 8.45 -12.85
N SER A 109 -14.26 7.40 -12.87
CA SER A 109 -14.19 6.37 -11.84
C SER A 109 -12.74 6.05 -11.50
N TRP A 110 -12.54 5.13 -10.55
CA TRP A 110 -11.24 4.62 -10.15
C TRP A 110 -10.53 3.93 -11.31
N MET A 111 -9.23 4.16 -11.42
CA MET A 111 -8.37 3.56 -12.43
C MET A 111 -7.34 2.64 -11.79
N LEU A 112 -7.21 1.42 -12.32
CA LEU A 112 -6.14 0.52 -11.93
C LEU A 112 -4.83 0.96 -12.61
N LYS A 113 -3.87 1.40 -11.82
CA LYS A 113 -2.51 1.71 -12.25
C LYS A 113 -1.55 0.62 -11.82
N THR A 114 -0.54 0.38 -12.64
CA THR A 114 0.51 -0.61 -12.36
C THR A 114 1.87 0.07 -12.43
N LEU A 115 2.69 -0.13 -11.41
CA LEU A 115 4.09 0.28 -11.38
C LEU A 115 4.94 -0.94 -11.06
N THR A 116 6.00 -1.14 -11.84
CA THR A 116 7.00 -2.19 -11.61
C THR A 116 8.36 -1.55 -11.40
N PHE A 117 9.13 -2.09 -10.45
CA PHE A 117 10.51 -1.66 -10.21
C PHE A 117 11.36 -2.83 -9.73
N SER A 118 12.62 -2.85 -10.17
CA SER A 118 13.55 -3.93 -9.82
C SER A 118 13.97 -3.81 -8.36
N VAL A 119 13.87 -4.90 -7.61
CA VAL A 119 14.31 -5.00 -6.20
C VAL A 119 15.72 -5.58 -6.10
N GLY A 120 16.19 -6.27 -7.15
CA GLY A 120 17.41 -7.07 -7.08
C GLY A 120 17.22 -8.25 -6.13
N THR A 121 18.24 -8.60 -5.35
CA THR A 121 18.14 -9.57 -4.25
C THR A 121 18.46 -8.86 -2.95
N ARG A 122 17.59 -8.96 -1.95
CA ARG A 122 17.73 -8.31 -0.63
C ARG A 122 17.32 -9.26 0.47
N THR A 123 18.03 -9.25 1.59
CA THR A 123 17.63 -9.99 2.80
C THR A 123 17.01 -9.02 3.79
N ILE A 124 15.79 -9.32 4.22
CA ILE A 124 15.09 -8.69 5.34
C ILE A 124 15.38 -9.54 6.58
N ALA A 125 15.95 -8.94 7.62
CA ALA A 125 16.36 -9.69 8.80
C ALA A 125 15.17 -10.18 9.63
N ALA A 126 15.39 -11.19 10.48
CA ALA A 126 14.39 -11.60 11.46
C ALA A 126 14.09 -10.43 12.42
N GLY A 127 12.82 -10.26 12.79
CA GLY A 127 12.34 -9.14 13.60
C GLY A 127 12.12 -7.84 12.82
N HIS A 128 12.45 -7.80 11.52
CA HIS A 128 12.17 -6.66 10.66
C HIS A 128 10.84 -6.82 9.91
N SER A 129 10.28 -5.71 9.43
CA SER A 129 9.10 -5.64 8.57
C SER A 129 9.46 -5.05 7.21
N LEU A 130 8.74 -5.46 6.17
CA LEU A 130 8.77 -4.79 4.88
C LEU A 130 7.65 -3.74 4.84
N GLU A 131 7.99 -2.52 4.45
CA GLU A 131 7.03 -1.43 4.28
C GLU A 131 7.05 -0.89 2.86
N MET A 132 5.86 -0.59 2.32
CA MET A 132 5.70 0.26 1.17
C MET A 132 5.21 1.62 1.62
N VAL A 133 5.81 2.69 1.08
CA VAL A 133 5.31 4.06 1.19
C VAL A 133 4.97 4.54 -0.21
N VAL A 134 3.78 5.13 -0.38
CA VAL A 134 3.37 5.82 -1.60
C VAL A 134 3.20 7.30 -1.27
N VAL A 135 3.81 8.17 -2.06
CA VAL A 135 3.67 9.64 -1.96
C VAL A 135 3.13 10.19 -3.27
N VAL A 136 2.37 11.28 -3.19
CA VAL A 136 1.99 12.07 -4.36
C VAL A 136 3.00 13.21 -4.52
N GLU A 137 3.75 13.16 -5.61
CA GLU A 137 4.85 14.07 -5.87
C GLU A 137 4.36 15.51 -6.08
N ALA A 138 5.23 16.49 -5.78
CA ALA A 138 4.91 17.91 -5.98
C ALA A 138 4.57 18.25 -7.46
N SER A 139 5.15 17.49 -8.39
CA SER A 139 4.93 17.60 -9.84
C SER A 139 3.59 17.05 -10.31
N SER A 140 2.83 16.37 -9.44
CA SER A 140 1.47 15.93 -9.76
C SER A 140 0.56 17.14 -10.07
N ALA A 141 -0.31 17.01 -11.06
CA ALA A 141 -1.24 18.08 -11.41
C ALA A 141 -2.45 18.14 -10.46
N ALA A 142 -2.66 17.11 -9.65
CA ALA A 142 -3.72 17.00 -8.66
C ALA A 142 -3.25 16.22 -7.41
N ASP A 143 -3.98 16.40 -6.31
CA ASP A 143 -4.00 15.42 -5.22
C ASP A 143 -4.58 14.10 -5.74
N MET A 144 -4.32 13.00 -5.05
CA MET A 144 -4.73 11.68 -5.52
C MET A 144 -5.57 10.96 -4.49
N TRP A 145 -6.63 10.32 -4.96
CA TRP A 145 -7.39 9.34 -4.20
C TRP A 145 -6.79 7.96 -4.39
N PHE A 146 -6.66 7.18 -3.31
CA PHE A 146 -6.33 5.76 -3.37
C PHE A 146 -7.48 4.91 -2.80
N ALA A 147 -7.83 3.85 -3.53
CA ALA A 147 -8.79 2.84 -3.11
C ALA A 147 -8.06 1.52 -2.88
N TYR A 148 -8.38 0.85 -1.78
CA TYR A 148 -7.79 -0.44 -1.40
C TYR A 148 -8.77 -1.22 -0.51
N ASP A 149 -8.36 -2.39 -0.03
CA ASP A 149 -9.11 -3.26 0.91
C ASP A 149 -10.54 -3.64 0.49
N THR A 150 -10.80 -3.75 -0.81
CA THR A 150 -12.07 -4.30 -1.32
C THR A 150 -11.85 -5.38 -2.37
N ASN A 151 -12.86 -6.23 -2.56
CA ASN A 151 -12.84 -7.28 -3.57
C ASN A 151 -12.78 -6.73 -5.01
N SER A 152 -13.31 -5.53 -5.24
CA SER A 152 -13.37 -4.85 -6.54
C SER A 152 -12.24 -3.84 -6.76
N ARG A 153 -11.70 -3.25 -5.69
CA ARG A 153 -10.51 -2.37 -5.70
C ARG A 153 -9.39 -2.98 -4.87
N ASN A 154 -8.87 -4.11 -5.37
CA ASN A 154 -7.81 -4.87 -4.72
C ASN A 154 -6.42 -4.31 -5.06
N SER A 155 -6.09 -3.17 -4.47
CA SER A 155 -4.74 -2.59 -4.53
C SER A 155 -3.77 -3.43 -3.72
N ARG A 156 -2.59 -3.73 -4.28
CA ARG A 156 -1.63 -4.65 -3.67
C ARG A 156 -0.22 -4.46 -4.21
N VAL A 157 0.75 -4.86 -3.39
CA VAL A 157 2.14 -5.05 -3.80
C VAL A 157 2.47 -6.53 -3.83
N THR A 158 3.09 -6.96 -4.91
CA THR A 158 3.65 -8.30 -5.02
C THR A 158 5.16 -8.21 -5.16
N VAL A 159 5.88 -9.00 -4.37
CA VAL A 159 7.33 -9.22 -4.45
C VAL A 159 7.58 -10.71 -4.22
N THR A 160 8.53 -11.29 -4.95
CA THR A 160 8.94 -12.68 -4.75
C THR A 160 9.78 -12.80 -3.50
N ALA A 161 9.55 -13.84 -2.70
CA ALA A 161 10.35 -14.17 -1.54
C ALA A 161 10.80 -15.64 -1.60
N SER A 162 12.06 -15.92 -1.29
CA SER A 162 12.66 -17.27 -1.42
C SER A 162 12.42 -18.16 -0.19
N SER A 163 11.69 -17.67 0.81
CA SER A 163 11.22 -18.44 1.96
C SER A 163 9.72 -18.23 2.12
N ASP A 164 8.93 -19.31 2.09
CA ASP A 164 7.46 -19.29 2.25
C ASP A 164 6.98 -18.86 3.66
N VAL A 165 7.90 -18.47 4.55
CA VAL A 165 7.59 -17.99 5.90
C VAL A 165 7.20 -16.51 5.83
N TRP A 166 6.04 -16.22 5.26
CA TRP A 166 5.35 -14.97 5.55
C TRP A 166 4.85 -15.03 7.00
N PRO A 167 5.03 -13.97 7.81
CA PRO A 167 4.58 -13.98 9.20
C PRO A 167 3.06 -14.21 9.26
N PRO A 168 2.57 -15.04 10.20
CA PRO A 168 1.14 -15.08 10.48
C PRO A 168 0.66 -13.70 10.92
N LEU A 169 -0.58 -13.37 10.56
CA LEU A 169 -1.22 -12.07 10.78
C LEU A 169 -1.09 -11.63 12.26
N GLY A 170 -0.22 -10.64 12.52
CA GLY A 170 -0.08 -10.01 13.83
C GLY A 170 -1.09 -8.88 13.98
N SER A 171 -1.84 -8.88 15.08
CA SER A 171 -2.76 -7.82 15.47
C SER A 171 -2.04 -6.48 15.65
N ALA A 172 -2.29 -5.53 14.75
CA ALA A 172 -1.79 -4.15 14.88
C ALA A 172 -2.53 -3.39 16.00
N PRO A 173 -1.84 -2.57 16.81
CA PRO A 173 -2.49 -1.64 17.74
C PRO A 173 -2.92 -0.33 17.02
N SER A 174 -4.21 -0.01 17.21
CA SER A 174 -5.02 1.23 17.21
C SER A 174 -4.43 2.64 16.97
N PRO A 175 -5.26 3.70 16.69
CA PRO A 175 -6.70 3.74 16.41
C PRO A 175 -7.08 4.68 15.24
N LEU A 176 -7.31 4.16 14.03
CA LEU A 176 -8.32 4.66 13.09
C LEU A 176 -8.78 3.44 12.26
N LEU A 177 -9.62 2.62 12.90
CA LEU A 177 -10.49 1.53 12.40
C LEU A 177 -10.17 0.97 10.99
N SER A 178 -9.30 -0.04 10.85
CA SER A 178 -9.54 -1.50 10.96
C SER A 178 -10.18 -2.18 9.74
N SER A 179 -9.40 -3.04 9.08
CA SER A 179 -9.83 -4.38 8.66
C SER A 179 -8.68 -5.39 8.82
N TRP A 180 -8.42 -5.78 10.08
CA TRP A 180 -7.59 -6.96 10.41
C TRP A 180 -8.37 -7.85 11.40
N ALA A 181 -8.50 -9.15 11.06
CA ALA A 181 -9.33 -10.23 11.65
C ALA A 181 -10.81 -10.24 11.19
N SER A 182 -11.45 -11.36 10.81
CA SER A 182 -11.41 -12.71 11.40
C SER A 182 -11.94 -13.82 10.46
N SER A 183 -11.38 -15.03 10.54
CA SER A 183 -12.17 -16.23 10.89
C SER A 183 -11.32 -17.25 11.65
N LEU A 184 -11.61 -17.40 12.94
CA LEU A 184 -11.27 -18.55 13.76
C LEU A 184 -12.59 -19.31 13.93
N SER A 185 -12.74 -20.44 13.23
CA SER A 185 -13.71 -21.45 13.62
C SER A 185 -12.94 -22.54 14.36
N SER A 186 -13.02 -22.51 15.69
CA SER A 186 -12.76 -23.66 16.53
C SER A 186 -13.77 -24.75 16.20
N LEU A 187 -13.29 -25.98 15.97
CA LEU A 187 -13.88 -27.22 16.53
C LEU A 187 -12.96 -28.38 16.13
N GLY A 188 -12.00 -28.67 16.99
CA GLY A 188 -11.56 -30.04 17.18
C GLY A 188 -12.39 -30.62 18.32
N LEU A 189 -13.05 -31.74 18.07
CA LEU A 189 -13.33 -32.75 19.10
C LEU A 189 -13.51 -34.09 18.40
N PHE A 190 -12.46 -34.92 18.55
CA PHE A 190 -12.55 -36.37 18.52
C PHE A 190 -13.38 -36.82 19.72
N SER A 191 -14.43 -37.60 19.47
CA SER A 191 -14.93 -38.79 20.19
C SER A 191 -16.23 -39.22 19.54
#